data_AF-A0A7W0JPE1-F1
#
_entry.id   AF-A0A7W0JPE1-F1
#
_cell.length_a   1.000
_cell.length_b   1.000
_cell.length_c   1.000
_cell.angle_alpha   90.00
_cell.angle_beta   90.00
_cell.angle_gamma   90.00
#
_symmetry.space_group_name_H-M   'P 1'
#
loop_
_entity.id
_entity.type
_entity.pdbx_description
1 polymer ?
#
loop_
_entity_poly.entity_id
_entity_poly.type
_entity_poly.pdbx_seq_one_letter_code
_entity_poly.pdbx_strand_id
1 'polypeptide(L)'
;MVNPDAARDLLRRHPLVDGHNDLPWALRTQAGYDFDRMDIAVPQPSLHTDIPRLRAGGLAGQFWSVYVSCGTPDPVTATLDQIDAVHRMAQRYPSDFGLARTADELTTVVGQGRIASLLGAEGGHSIDCSLAVLRAFYALGVRYLTLTHNENVPWADSATDSPAVGGLSAFGVDVVREMNRLGMLVDCSHVAVSTMRDALAASTAPILFSHSSARALCDHPRNVPDDVLTAMAAAGGVCMVTFVPKFVSPDCADWQRTSDEAAAEAGVNIRDIAASDAWDLSWERRH
;
A
#
# COMPACT_ATOMS: atom_id res chain seq x y z
N MET A 1 -22.62 -18.12 7.60
CA MET A 1 -21.38 -18.19 8.40
C MET A 1 -20.42 -19.12 7.69
N VAL A 2 -19.18 -18.67 7.44
CA VAL A 2 -18.12 -19.51 6.84
C VAL A 2 -17.63 -20.50 7.92
N ASN A 3 -17.50 -21.78 7.59
CA ASN A 3 -16.91 -22.76 8.49
C ASN A 3 -15.41 -22.45 8.66
N PRO A 4 -14.91 -22.12 9.87
CA PRO A 4 -13.52 -21.74 10.10
C PRO A 4 -12.51 -22.80 9.65
N ASP A 5 -12.86 -24.08 9.78
CA ASP A 5 -11.98 -25.17 9.38
C ASP A 5 -11.90 -25.32 7.86
N ALA A 6 -13.01 -25.06 7.16
CA ALA A 6 -13.03 -25.00 5.71
C ALA A 6 -12.21 -23.81 5.18
N ALA A 7 -12.30 -22.64 5.82
CA ALA A 7 -11.48 -21.48 5.46
C ALA A 7 -9.98 -21.76 5.67
N ARG A 8 -9.60 -22.36 6.81
CA ARG A 8 -8.21 -22.76 7.07
C ARG A 8 -7.70 -23.80 6.08
N ASP A 9 -8.52 -24.78 5.70
CA ASP A 9 -8.15 -25.74 4.66
C ASP A 9 -7.92 -25.08 3.30
N LEU A 10 -8.78 -24.13 2.93
CA LEU A 10 -8.61 -23.36 1.72
C LEU A 10 -7.28 -22.59 1.73
N LEU A 11 -6.98 -21.87 2.82
CA LEU A 11 -5.74 -21.10 2.96
C LEU A 11 -4.48 -21.97 2.95
N ARG A 12 -4.56 -23.21 3.47
CA ARG A 12 -3.45 -24.19 3.35
C ARG A 12 -3.18 -24.60 1.90
N ARG A 13 -4.20 -24.63 1.05
CA ARG A 13 -4.08 -25.01 -0.38
C ARG A 13 -3.83 -23.81 -1.30
N HIS A 14 -4.31 -22.63 -0.89
CA HIS A 14 -4.23 -21.38 -1.62
C HIS A 14 -3.65 -20.31 -0.69
N PRO A 15 -2.32 -20.17 -0.66
CA PRO A 15 -1.63 -19.24 0.22
C PRO A 15 -2.16 -17.81 0.06
N LEU A 16 -2.56 -17.17 1.16
CA LEU A 16 -2.99 -15.77 1.15
C LEU A 16 -1.79 -14.85 0.99
N VAL A 17 -1.82 -14.00 -0.04
CA VAL A 17 -0.85 -12.94 -0.25
C VAL A 17 -1.57 -11.61 -0.15
N ASP A 18 -1.17 -10.79 0.83
CA ASP A 18 -1.71 -9.45 1.04
C ASP A 18 -0.85 -8.40 0.31
N GLY A 19 -1.52 -7.42 -0.28
CA GLY A 19 -0.94 -6.43 -1.20
C GLY A 19 -0.35 -5.21 -0.50
N HIS A 20 -0.72 -4.96 0.75
CA HIS A 20 -0.38 -3.70 1.39
C HIS A 20 -0.56 -3.74 2.92
N ASN A 21 0.53 -3.53 3.66
CA ASN A 21 0.49 -3.40 5.13
C ASN A 21 1.53 -2.41 5.62
N ASP A 22 1.09 -1.42 6.40
CA ASP A 22 1.87 -0.31 6.94
C ASP A 22 2.61 -0.60 8.26
N LEU A 23 2.82 -1.87 8.61
CA LEU A 23 3.62 -2.22 9.79
C LEU A 23 4.98 -1.47 9.83
N PRO A 24 5.74 -1.31 8.73
CA PRO A 24 6.98 -0.52 8.76
C PRO A 24 6.76 0.93 9.22
N TRP A 25 5.71 1.59 8.75
CA TRP A 25 5.35 2.94 9.18
C TRP A 25 4.96 3.00 10.66
N ALA A 26 4.19 2.03 11.15
CA ALA A 26 3.82 1.95 12.56
C ALA A 26 5.05 1.73 13.46
N LEU A 27 6.00 0.87 13.04
CA LEU A 27 7.26 0.65 13.76
C LEU A 27 8.15 1.91 13.76
N ARG A 28 8.16 2.68 12.67
CA ARG A 28 8.84 3.98 12.61
C ARG A 28 8.30 4.93 13.67
N THR A 29 6.99 5.15 13.64
CA THR A 29 6.33 6.21 14.42
C THR A 29 6.22 5.85 15.91
N GLN A 30 6.02 4.57 16.25
CA GLN A 30 5.84 4.15 17.63
C GLN A 30 7.15 3.72 18.32
N ALA A 31 8.15 3.26 17.56
CA ALA A 31 9.37 2.67 18.13
C ALA A 31 10.68 3.14 17.49
N GLY A 32 10.64 3.93 16.41
CA GLY A 32 11.86 4.31 15.68
C GLY A 32 12.59 3.10 15.09
N TYR A 33 11.86 2.06 14.67
CA TYR A 33 12.38 0.76 14.21
C TYR A 33 13.16 -0.05 15.25
N ASP A 34 12.99 0.26 16.53
CA ASP A 34 13.55 -0.51 17.64
C ASP A 34 12.66 -1.73 17.94
N PHE A 35 13.10 -2.90 17.49
CA PHE A 35 12.40 -4.18 17.68
C PHE A 35 12.46 -4.70 19.13
N ASP A 36 13.33 -4.15 19.98
CA ASP A 36 13.36 -4.51 21.41
C ASP A 36 12.33 -3.66 22.18
N ARG A 37 12.06 -2.44 21.72
CA ARG A 37 10.94 -1.61 22.23
C ARG A 37 9.58 -2.10 21.72
N MET A 38 9.51 -2.62 20.51
CA MET A 38 8.28 -3.12 19.89
C MET A 38 8.52 -4.49 19.24
N ASP A 39 8.48 -5.54 20.06
CA ASP A 39 8.73 -6.91 19.60
C ASP A 39 7.46 -7.53 18.97
N ILE A 40 7.41 -7.61 17.64
CA ILE A 40 6.26 -8.19 16.93
C ILE A 40 6.17 -9.72 17.03
N ALA A 41 7.14 -10.39 17.67
CA ALA A 41 7.02 -11.83 17.98
C ALA A 41 5.97 -12.13 19.06
N VAL A 42 5.54 -11.11 19.82
CA VAL A 42 4.46 -11.20 20.79
C VAL A 42 3.26 -10.34 20.37
N PRO A 43 2.06 -10.59 20.92
CA PRO A 43 0.89 -9.79 20.57
C PRO A 43 1.11 -8.29 20.81
N GLN A 44 0.74 -7.47 19.83
CA GLN A 44 0.85 -6.01 19.89
C GLN A 44 -0.54 -5.36 19.86
N PRO A 45 -1.14 -4.99 21.01
CA PRO A 45 -2.50 -4.46 21.06
C PRO A 45 -2.69 -3.11 20.34
N SER A 46 -1.62 -2.32 20.20
CA SER A 46 -1.66 -1.02 19.50
C SER A 46 -1.48 -1.12 17.98
N LEU A 47 -1.23 -2.33 17.46
CA LEU A 47 -1.03 -2.60 16.04
C LEU A 47 -2.15 -3.53 15.54
N HIS A 48 -2.40 -3.55 14.24
CA HIS A 48 -3.20 -4.63 13.62
C HIS A 48 -2.35 -5.88 13.35
N THR A 49 -1.04 -5.71 13.20
CA THR A 49 -0.11 -6.74 12.72
C THR A 49 0.89 -7.14 13.82
N ASP A 50 0.94 -8.44 14.12
CA ASP A 50 1.98 -9.10 14.91
C ASP A 50 2.12 -10.56 14.42
N ILE A 51 3.27 -11.21 14.68
CA ILE A 51 3.55 -12.56 14.18
C ILE A 51 2.45 -13.56 14.61
N PRO A 52 2.01 -13.60 15.88
CA PRO A 52 0.89 -14.47 16.28
C PRO A 52 -0.37 -14.31 15.42
N ARG A 53 -0.80 -13.07 15.14
CA ARG A 53 -1.98 -12.80 14.29
C ARG A 53 -1.74 -13.16 12.83
N LEU A 54 -0.55 -12.88 12.28
CA LEU A 54 -0.20 -13.27 10.91
C LEU A 54 -0.31 -14.79 10.72
N ARG A 55 0.22 -15.55 11.70
CA ARG A 55 0.12 -17.02 11.70
C ARG A 55 -1.32 -17.50 11.88
N ALA A 56 -2.05 -16.93 12.82
CA ALA A 56 -3.45 -17.30 13.07
C ALA A 56 -4.37 -17.00 11.88
N GLY A 57 -4.08 -15.92 11.15
CA GLY A 57 -4.77 -15.52 9.91
C GLY A 57 -4.38 -16.35 8.68
N GLY A 58 -3.35 -17.20 8.77
CA GLY A 58 -2.88 -18.02 7.65
C GLY A 58 -2.23 -17.20 6.53
N LEU A 59 -1.64 -16.04 6.86
CA LEU A 59 -0.94 -15.22 5.88
C LEU A 59 0.31 -15.95 5.38
N ALA A 60 0.49 -15.99 4.07
CA ALA A 60 1.63 -16.64 3.44
C ALA A 60 2.61 -15.66 2.82
N GLY A 61 2.11 -14.55 2.26
CA GLY A 61 2.94 -13.47 1.72
C GLY A 61 2.38 -12.10 2.07
N GLN A 62 3.27 -11.13 2.25
CA GLN A 62 2.93 -9.75 2.55
C GLN A 62 3.80 -8.82 1.72
N PHE A 63 3.18 -7.90 1.00
CA PHE A 63 3.85 -6.68 0.59
C PHE A 63 3.85 -5.68 1.75
N TRP A 64 5.03 -5.43 2.30
CA TRP A 64 5.25 -4.40 3.30
C TRP A 64 5.37 -3.05 2.60
N SER A 65 4.51 -2.10 2.97
CA SER A 65 4.57 -0.75 2.44
C SER A 65 5.82 -0.05 2.96
N VAL A 66 6.69 0.40 2.06
CA VAL A 66 7.82 1.28 2.40
C VAL A 66 7.43 2.74 2.20
N TYR A 67 6.27 3.09 2.77
CA TYR A 67 5.63 4.39 2.73
C TYR A 67 6.44 5.49 3.41
N VAL A 68 6.39 6.69 2.83
CA VAL A 68 6.82 7.95 3.48
C VAL A 68 5.81 9.05 3.20
N SER A 69 5.56 9.92 4.17
CA SER A 69 4.61 11.02 4.02
C SER A 69 4.94 11.94 2.85
N CYS A 70 3.89 12.39 2.16
CA CYS A 70 3.99 13.48 1.20
C CYS A 70 4.59 14.73 1.90
N GLY A 71 5.42 15.48 1.19
CA GLY A 71 6.13 16.63 1.75
C GLY A 71 7.34 16.31 2.63
N THR A 72 7.71 15.03 2.82
CA THR A 72 9.00 14.68 3.45
C THR A 72 10.16 15.32 2.67
N PRO A 73 11.07 16.09 3.30
CA PRO A 73 12.13 16.82 2.59
C PRO A 73 13.10 15.94 1.79
N ASP A 74 13.46 14.77 2.34
CA ASP A 74 14.37 13.81 1.70
C ASP A 74 13.65 12.47 1.47
N PRO A 75 12.68 12.40 0.53
CA PRO A 75 11.81 11.25 0.40
C PRO A 75 12.59 9.99 0.01
N VAL A 76 13.63 10.12 -0.82
CA VAL A 76 14.50 9.00 -1.21
C VAL A 76 15.16 8.36 0.01
N THR A 77 15.79 9.16 0.87
CA THR A 77 16.46 8.69 2.09
C THR A 77 15.46 8.05 3.05
N ALA A 78 14.32 8.69 3.27
CA ALA A 78 13.28 8.17 4.15
C ALA A 78 12.70 6.83 3.63
N THR A 79 12.57 6.64 2.31
CA THR A 79 12.16 5.37 1.71
C THR A 79 13.26 4.32 1.86
N LEU A 80 14.54 4.69 1.75
CA LEU A 80 15.65 3.77 2.03
C LEU A 80 15.64 3.28 3.48
N ASP A 81 15.33 4.14 4.45
CA ASP A 81 15.18 3.75 5.86
C ASP A 81 14.05 2.72 6.05
N GLN A 82 12.91 2.91 5.36
CA GLN A 82 11.78 1.97 5.38
C GLN A 82 12.15 0.62 4.72
N ILE A 83 12.86 0.66 3.59
CA ILE A 83 13.39 -0.54 2.92
C ILE A 83 14.30 -1.29 3.90
N ASP A 84 15.29 -0.61 4.49
CA ASP A 84 16.20 -1.20 5.47
C ASP A 84 15.45 -1.79 6.68
N ALA A 85 14.42 -1.11 7.19
CA ALA A 85 13.61 -1.61 8.29
C ALA A 85 12.94 -2.95 7.97
N VAL A 86 12.40 -3.15 6.76
CA VAL A 86 11.82 -4.43 6.33
C VAL A 86 12.90 -5.52 6.22
N HIS A 87 14.08 -5.18 5.71
CA HIS A 87 15.21 -6.11 5.65
C HIS A 87 15.66 -6.54 7.05
N ARG A 88 15.84 -5.59 7.97
CA ARG A 88 16.18 -5.87 9.38
C ARG A 88 15.08 -6.64 10.11
N MET A 89 13.80 -6.36 9.83
CA MET A 89 12.69 -7.14 10.37
C MET A 89 12.80 -8.61 9.98
N ALA A 90 13.07 -8.91 8.71
CA ALA A 90 13.25 -10.29 8.26
C ALA A 90 14.49 -10.96 8.86
N GLN A 91 15.56 -10.20 9.12
CA GLN A 91 16.76 -10.70 9.80
C GLN A 91 16.54 -10.93 11.30
N ARG A 92 15.70 -10.10 11.95
CA ARG A 92 15.39 -10.20 13.38
C ARG A 92 14.49 -11.40 13.70
N TYR A 93 13.61 -11.75 12.78
CA TYR A 93 12.66 -12.88 12.90
C TYR A 93 12.83 -13.88 11.75
N PRO A 94 14.00 -14.52 11.59
CA PRO A 94 14.32 -15.33 10.41
C PRO A 94 13.57 -16.66 10.37
N SER A 95 13.04 -17.12 11.51
CA SER A 95 12.11 -18.25 11.63
C SER A 95 10.73 -17.94 11.07
N ASP A 96 10.37 -16.65 10.98
CA ASP A 96 9.03 -16.21 10.67
C ASP A 96 8.91 -15.56 9.32
N PHE A 97 9.92 -14.78 8.92
CA PHE A 97 9.94 -14.07 7.66
C PHE A 97 11.07 -14.57 6.75
N GLY A 98 10.81 -14.51 5.44
CA GLY A 98 11.84 -14.62 4.41
C GLY A 98 11.58 -13.59 3.32
N LEU A 99 12.61 -12.84 2.92
CA LEU A 99 12.48 -11.89 1.82
C LEU A 99 12.24 -12.62 0.50
N ALA A 100 11.32 -12.10 -0.31
CA ALA A 100 11.05 -12.59 -1.64
C ALA A 100 10.97 -11.43 -2.64
N ARG A 101 11.55 -11.67 -3.81
CA ARG A 101 11.63 -10.74 -4.94
C ARG A 101 10.97 -11.29 -6.20
N THR A 102 10.57 -12.55 -6.19
CA THR A 102 9.91 -13.23 -7.31
C THR A 102 8.81 -14.13 -6.77
N ALA A 103 7.90 -14.56 -7.65
CA ALA A 103 6.87 -15.55 -7.30
C ALA A 103 7.48 -16.91 -6.86
N ASP A 104 8.62 -17.30 -7.46
CA ASP A 104 9.33 -18.53 -7.10
C ASP A 104 9.99 -18.41 -5.71
N GLU A 105 10.59 -17.26 -5.40
CA GLU A 105 11.14 -16.98 -4.07
C GLU A 105 10.02 -16.95 -3.02
N LEU A 106 8.87 -16.33 -3.32
CA LEU A 106 7.69 -16.34 -2.45
C LEU A 106 7.27 -17.79 -2.17
N THR A 107 7.11 -18.59 -3.21
CA THR A 107 6.72 -20.01 -3.09
C THR A 107 7.74 -20.80 -2.26
N THR A 108 9.03 -20.53 -2.44
CA THR A 108 10.12 -21.16 -1.68
C THR A 108 10.05 -20.79 -0.20
N VAL A 109 9.86 -19.52 0.13
CA VAL A 109 9.75 -19.04 1.52
C VAL A 109 8.51 -19.65 2.20
N VAL A 110 7.37 -19.68 1.51
CA VAL A 110 6.14 -20.31 2.01
C VAL A 110 6.34 -21.81 2.25
N GLY A 111 7.01 -22.51 1.33
CA GLY A 111 7.34 -23.94 1.48
C GLY A 111 8.25 -24.26 2.66
N GLN A 112 9.00 -23.27 3.16
CA GLN A 112 9.82 -23.37 4.37
C GLN A 112 9.02 -23.06 5.66
N GLY A 113 7.71 -22.87 5.55
CA GLY A 113 6.85 -22.52 6.69
C GLY A 113 7.01 -21.09 7.17
N ARG A 114 7.56 -20.19 6.35
CA ARG A 114 7.77 -18.77 6.66
C ARG A 114 6.81 -17.89 5.86
N ILE A 115 6.60 -16.67 6.33
CA ILE A 115 5.84 -15.64 5.65
C ILE A 115 6.79 -14.95 4.67
N ALA A 116 6.42 -14.93 3.38
CA ALA A 116 7.16 -14.24 2.34
C ALA A 116 6.98 -12.73 2.48
N SER A 117 8.08 -12.01 2.68
CA SER A 117 8.12 -10.56 2.81
C SER A 117 8.57 -9.92 1.50
N LEU A 118 7.68 -9.20 0.84
CA LEU A 118 7.94 -8.40 -0.35
C LEU A 118 7.86 -6.92 0.01
N LEU A 119 8.43 -6.06 -0.83
CA LEU A 119 8.45 -4.61 -0.59
C LEU A 119 7.67 -3.88 -1.70
N GLY A 120 6.87 -2.91 -1.29
CA GLY A 120 6.13 -2.04 -2.18
C GLY A 120 6.30 -0.58 -1.80
N ALA A 121 6.81 0.25 -2.71
CA ALA A 121 6.99 1.67 -2.45
C ALA A 121 5.68 2.41 -2.70
N GLU A 122 5.17 3.09 -1.68
CA GLU A 122 3.90 3.81 -1.75
C GLU A 122 4.13 5.29 -1.98
N GLY A 123 3.96 5.71 -3.24
CA GLY A 123 4.01 7.10 -3.67
C GLY A 123 5.24 7.43 -4.52
N GLY A 124 4.98 7.97 -5.71
CA GLY A 124 5.99 8.35 -6.69
C GLY A 124 6.93 9.47 -6.25
N HIS A 125 6.63 10.21 -5.19
CA HIS A 125 7.56 11.18 -4.60
C HIS A 125 8.82 10.49 -4.05
N SER A 126 8.72 9.21 -3.70
CA SER A 126 9.85 8.38 -3.23
C SER A 126 10.98 8.27 -4.26
N ILE A 127 10.69 8.41 -5.56
CA ILE A 127 11.73 8.34 -6.60
C ILE A 127 12.29 9.71 -7.00
N ASP A 128 11.77 10.80 -6.44
CA ASP A 128 12.19 12.19 -6.71
C ASP A 128 12.45 12.48 -8.20
N CYS A 129 11.47 12.12 -9.04
CA CYS A 129 11.53 12.25 -10.50
C CYS A 129 12.78 11.61 -11.15
N SER A 130 13.30 10.52 -10.57
CA SER A 130 14.52 9.86 -11.03
C SER A 130 14.31 8.37 -11.34
N LEU A 131 14.45 8.01 -12.63
CA LEU A 131 14.48 6.61 -13.05
C LEU A 131 15.69 5.86 -12.46
N ALA A 132 16.77 6.56 -12.10
CA ALA A 132 17.91 5.94 -11.44
C ALA A 132 17.56 5.49 -10.02
N VAL A 133 16.79 6.31 -9.28
CA VAL A 133 16.27 5.94 -7.95
C VAL A 133 15.28 4.78 -8.07
N LEU A 134 14.38 4.81 -9.05
CA LEU A 134 13.47 3.69 -9.34
C LEU A 134 14.22 2.36 -9.53
N ARG A 135 15.28 2.37 -10.35
CA ARG A 135 16.14 1.20 -10.56
C ARG A 135 16.88 0.76 -9.30
N ALA A 136 17.33 1.72 -8.48
CA ALA A 136 18.00 1.42 -7.22
C ALA A 136 17.03 0.73 -6.24
N PHE A 137 15.80 1.24 -6.09
CA PHE A 137 14.77 0.59 -5.28
C PHE A 137 14.44 -0.82 -5.76
N TYR A 138 14.34 -1.02 -7.07
CA TYR A 138 14.16 -2.36 -7.64
C TYR A 138 15.30 -3.31 -7.24
N ALA A 139 16.56 -2.86 -7.35
CA ALA A 139 17.73 -3.63 -6.96
C ALA A 139 17.74 -3.96 -5.46
N LEU A 140 17.23 -3.07 -4.62
CA LEU A 140 17.08 -3.26 -3.16
C LEU A 140 15.90 -4.19 -2.78
N GLY A 141 15.07 -4.59 -3.73
CA GLY A 141 14.00 -5.57 -3.54
C GLY A 141 12.58 -5.03 -3.64
N VAL A 142 12.38 -3.75 -3.95
CA VAL A 142 11.04 -3.19 -4.18
C VAL A 142 10.44 -3.80 -5.45
N ARG A 143 9.18 -4.24 -5.38
CA ARG A 143 8.49 -4.97 -6.47
C ARG A 143 7.21 -4.34 -6.97
N TYR A 144 6.69 -3.32 -6.29
CA TYR A 144 5.77 -2.35 -6.90
C TYR A 144 6.14 -0.93 -6.53
N LEU A 145 5.69 0.03 -7.36
CA LEU A 145 5.59 1.43 -7.01
C LEU A 145 4.14 1.88 -7.19
N THR A 146 3.54 2.42 -6.14
CA THR A 146 2.28 3.17 -6.19
C THR A 146 2.57 4.54 -6.79
N LEU A 147 1.97 4.86 -7.94
CA LEU A 147 2.42 6.01 -8.76
C LEU A 147 2.27 7.35 -8.03
N THR A 148 1.28 7.49 -7.16
CA THR A 148 1.10 8.63 -6.26
C THR A 148 0.75 8.12 -4.85
N HIS A 149 0.74 9.02 -3.87
CA HIS A 149 0.00 8.82 -2.63
C HIS A 149 -1.14 9.85 -2.59
N ASN A 150 -1.46 10.47 -1.46
CA ASN A 150 -2.56 11.44 -1.34
C ASN A 150 -2.31 12.81 -1.99
N GLU A 151 -1.13 13.03 -2.56
CA GLU A 151 -0.77 14.26 -3.28
C GLU A 151 -0.23 13.94 -4.67
N ASN A 152 -0.36 14.91 -5.58
CA ASN A 152 0.24 14.82 -6.90
C ASN A 152 1.77 14.73 -6.82
N VAL A 153 2.36 14.11 -7.83
CA VAL A 153 3.78 14.25 -8.16
C VAL A 153 3.88 15.01 -9.49
N PRO A 154 5.04 15.58 -9.88
CA PRO A 154 5.18 16.34 -11.13
C PRO A 154 4.81 15.58 -12.42
N TRP A 155 4.53 14.28 -12.32
CA TRP A 155 4.32 13.39 -13.44
C TRP A 155 3.08 12.48 -13.32
N ALA A 156 2.32 12.54 -12.23
CA ALA A 156 1.10 11.78 -12.05
C ALA A 156 0.12 12.48 -11.09
N ASP A 157 -1.17 12.44 -11.42
CA ASP A 157 -2.23 12.99 -10.58
C ASP A 157 -2.76 11.97 -9.55
N SER A 158 -2.99 12.43 -8.32
CA SER A 158 -3.58 11.70 -7.19
C SER A 158 -5.10 11.84 -7.15
N ALA A 159 -5.80 10.84 -6.63
CA ALA A 159 -7.25 10.81 -6.48
C ALA A 159 -7.79 11.86 -5.48
N THR A 160 -6.94 12.34 -4.58
CA THR A 160 -7.32 13.23 -3.46
C THR A 160 -6.74 14.63 -3.58
N ASP A 161 -6.12 14.95 -4.71
CA ASP A 161 -5.57 16.28 -4.97
C ASP A 161 -6.19 16.93 -6.21
N SER A 162 -5.93 18.22 -6.40
CA SER A 162 -6.42 18.95 -7.58
C SER A 162 -5.69 18.47 -8.84
N PRO A 163 -6.38 18.17 -9.95
CA PRO A 163 -5.72 17.74 -11.20
C PRO A 163 -4.59 18.70 -11.63
N ALA A 164 -3.44 18.16 -12.04
CA ALA A 164 -2.29 18.96 -12.47
C ALA A 164 -1.83 18.60 -13.88
N VAL A 165 -1.41 17.35 -14.12
CA VAL A 165 -0.90 16.91 -15.44
C VAL A 165 -1.96 16.24 -16.31
N GLY A 166 -3.16 16.01 -15.75
CA GLY A 166 -4.29 15.41 -16.46
C GLY A 166 -4.26 13.89 -16.52
N GLY A 167 -3.57 13.23 -15.58
CA GLY A 167 -3.29 11.79 -15.62
C GLY A 167 -1.80 11.52 -15.47
N LEU A 168 -1.15 11.03 -16.54
CA LEU A 168 0.31 10.90 -16.61
C LEU A 168 0.95 11.93 -17.54
N SER A 169 2.05 12.54 -17.11
CA SER A 169 2.89 13.33 -18.02
C SER A 169 3.74 12.42 -18.93
N ALA A 170 4.46 12.99 -19.91
CA ALA A 170 5.39 12.22 -20.73
C ALA A 170 6.45 11.47 -19.88
N PHE A 171 6.95 12.10 -18.81
CA PHE A 171 7.85 11.43 -17.87
C PHE A 171 7.13 10.33 -17.07
N GLY A 172 5.87 10.53 -16.70
CA GLY A 172 5.08 9.50 -16.02
C GLY A 172 4.87 8.25 -16.88
N VAL A 173 4.66 8.43 -18.19
CA VAL A 173 4.64 7.33 -19.16
C VAL A 173 6.00 6.61 -19.21
N ASP A 174 7.11 7.34 -19.16
CA ASP A 174 8.44 6.73 -19.11
C ASP A 174 8.72 5.98 -17.80
N VAL A 175 8.17 6.44 -16.67
CA VAL A 175 8.19 5.71 -15.39
C VAL A 175 7.47 4.37 -15.53
N VAL A 176 6.24 4.36 -16.06
CA VAL A 176 5.47 3.12 -16.28
C VAL A 176 6.22 2.15 -17.20
N ARG A 177 6.83 2.65 -18.28
CA ARG A 177 7.63 1.84 -19.21
C ARG A 177 8.88 1.26 -18.54
N GLU A 178 9.57 2.04 -17.72
CA GLU A 178 10.74 1.55 -16.98
C GLU A 178 10.35 0.49 -15.95
N MET A 179 9.20 0.64 -15.29
CA MET A 179 8.65 -0.38 -14.40
C MET A 179 8.37 -1.68 -15.16
N ASN A 180 7.72 -1.61 -16.33
CA ASN A 180 7.52 -2.79 -17.17
C ASN A 180 8.85 -3.44 -17.60
N ARG A 181 9.85 -2.63 -17.99
CA ARG A 181 11.18 -3.13 -18.39
C ARG A 181 11.90 -3.84 -17.25
N LEU A 182 11.75 -3.36 -16.02
CA LEU A 182 12.33 -3.96 -14.82
C LEU A 182 11.56 -5.22 -14.36
N GLY A 183 10.30 -5.37 -14.74
CA GLY A 183 9.39 -6.33 -14.10
C GLY A 183 8.98 -5.87 -12.70
N MET A 184 8.84 -4.56 -12.51
CA MET A 184 8.20 -3.94 -11.34
C MET A 184 6.71 -3.75 -11.63
N LEU A 185 5.85 -4.13 -10.69
CA LEU A 185 4.40 -3.98 -10.79
C LEU A 185 4.03 -2.49 -10.71
N VAL A 186 3.14 -2.07 -11.62
CA VAL A 186 2.56 -0.72 -11.63
C VAL A 186 1.35 -0.71 -10.72
N ASP A 187 1.47 -0.07 -9.56
CA ASP A 187 0.36 0.05 -8.61
C ASP A 187 -0.39 1.38 -8.80
N CYS A 188 -1.69 1.26 -9.05
CA CYS A 188 -2.63 2.36 -9.30
C CYS A 188 -3.53 2.64 -8.09
N SER A 189 -3.27 2.08 -6.92
CA SER A 189 -3.80 2.67 -5.69
C SER A 189 -3.34 4.15 -5.58
N HIS A 190 -4.14 4.98 -4.92
CA HIS A 190 -4.03 6.44 -4.76
C HIS A 190 -4.21 7.32 -5.99
N VAL A 191 -4.07 6.80 -7.20
CA VAL A 191 -4.02 7.65 -8.39
C VAL A 191 -5.39 8.15 -8.83
N ALA A 192 -5.44 9.31 -9.49
CA ALA A 192 -6.66 9.82 -10.10
C ALA A 192 -7.20 8.89 -11.20
N VAL A 193 -8.50 8.94 -11.49
CA VAL A 193 -9.11 8.11 -12.54
C VAL A 193 -8.47 8.34 -13.93
N SER A 194 -8.05 9.57 -14.23
CA SER A 194 -7.25 9.88 -15.43
C SER A 194 -5.93 9.10 -15.44
N THR A 195 -5.19 9.13 -14.33
CA THR A 195 -3.93 8.39 -14.15
C THR A 195 -4.14 6.89 -14.25
N MET A 196 -5.24 6.33 -13.73
CA MET A 196 -5.57 4.90 -13.89
C MET A 196 -5.67 4.51 -15.36
N ARG A 197 -6.37 5.32 -16.16
CA ARG A 197 -6.59 5.09 -17.59
C ARG A 197 -5.29 5.24 -18.38
N ASP A 198 -4.48 6.26 -18.07
CA ASP A 198 -3.20 6.48 -18.73
C ASP A 198 -2.19 5.38 -18.40
N ALA A 199 -2.15 4.91 -17.15
CA ALA A 199 -1.31 3.78 -16.73
C ALA A 199 -1.73 2.48 -17.44
N LEU A 200 -3.03 2.21 -17.56
CA LEU A 200 -3.55 1.08 -18.35
C LEU A 200 -3.15 1.18 -19.83
N ALA A 201 -3.18 2.38 -20.42
CA ALA A 201 -2.81 2.59 -21.80
C ALA A 201 -1.28 2.49 -22.04
N ALA A 202 -0.48 2.95 -21.08
CA ALA A 202 0.97 2.96 -21.17
C ALA A 202 1.63 1.62 -20.83
N SER A 203 1.00 0.83 -19.95
CA SER A 203 1.57 -0.42 -19.44
C SER A 203 1.47 -1.56 -20.46
N THR A 204 2.58 -2.27 -20.65
CA THR A 204 2.64 -3.51 -21.47
C THR A 204 2.50 -4.77 -20.63
N ALA A 205 2.31 -4.64 -19.33
CA ALA A 205 2.09 -5.73 -18.38
C ALA A 205 0.85 -5.43 -17.49
N PRO A 206 0.26 -6.45 -16.85
CA PRO A 206 -0.85 -6.23 -15.93
C PRO A 206 -0.52 -5.21 -14.82
N ILE A 207 -1.47 -4.31 -14.56
CA ILE A 207 -1.37 -3.37 -13.43
C ILE A 207 -1.98 -3.98 -12.15
N LEU A 208 -1.65 -3.37 -11.02
CA LEU A 208 -2.14 -3.73 -9.69
C LEU A 208 -2.91 -2.54 -9.10
N PHE A 209 -3.94 -2.80 -8.29
CA PHE A 209 -4.33 -1.90 -7.21
C PHE A 209 -4.04 -2.64 -5.91
N SER A 210 -3.00 -2.23 -5.18
CA SER A 210 -2.51 -2.97 -4.00
C SER A 210 -3.49 -2.90 -2.82
N HIS A 211 -4.29 -1.84 -2.75
CA HIS A 211 -5.31 -1.64 -1.72
C HIS A 211 -6.39 -0.66 -2.21
N SER A 212 -7.35 -1.12 -2.99
CA SER A 212 -8.50 -0.29 -3.44
C SER A 212 -9.76 -1.14 -3.57
N SER A 213 -10.92 -0.51 -3.48
CA SER A 213 -12.23 -1.20 -3.52
C SER A 213 -13.07 -0.71 -4.71
N ALA A 214 -14.25 -1.29 -4.88
CA ALA A 214 -15.14 -0.94 -6.00
C ALA A 214 -15.93 0.34 -5.72
N ARG A 215 -15.82 1.32 -6.62
CA ARG A 215 -16.46 2.63 -6.44
C ARG A 215 -17.99 2.57 -6.51
N ALA A 216 -18.53 1.64 -7.30
CA ALA A 216 -19.97 1.40 -7.38
C ALA A 216 -20.59 0.92 -6.05
N LEU A 217 -19.80 0.36 -5.13
CA LEU A 217 -20.27 -0.12 -3.82
C LEU A 217 -20.10 0.94 -2.72
N CYS A 218 -19.08 1.79 -2.82
CA CYS A 218 -18.85 2.92 -1.93
C CYS A 218 -18.19 4.04 -2.74
N ASP A 219 -18.89 5.16 -2.93
CA ASP A 219 -18.43 6.29 -3.75
C ASP A 219 -17.36 7.09 -3.00
N HIS A 220 -16.13 6.57 -3.06
CA HIS A 220 -14.95 7.18 -2.50
C HIS A 220 -13.92 7.39 -3.61
N PRO A 221 -13.21 8.55 -3.68
CA PRO A 221 -12.24 8.82 -4.75
C PRO A 221 -11.09 7.80 -4.81
N ARG A 222 -10.77 7.15 -3.69
CA ARG A 222 -9.77 6.06 -3.62
C ARG A 222 -10.24 4.74 -4.23
N ASN A 223 -11.52 4.60 -4.58
CA ASN A 223 -12.08 3.38 -5.16
C ASN A 223 -12.10 3.41 -6.69
N VAL A 224 -12.04 2.21 -7.28
CA VAL A 224 -11.89 2.00 -8.72
C VAL A 224 -13.25 2.02 -9.42
N PRO A 225 -13.46 2.87 -10.44
CA PRO A 225 -14.67 2.85 -11.28
C PRO A 225 -14.80 1.57 -12.12
N ASP A 226 -16.04 1.22 -12.49
CA ASP A 226 -16.35 -0.02 -13.23
C ASP A 226 -15.68 -0.12 -14.61
N ASP A 227 -15.52 1.01 -15.32
CA ASP A 227 -14.83 1.04 -16.61
C ASP A 227 -13.35 0.66 -16.47
N VAL A 228 -12.70 1.15 -15.41
CA VAL A 228 -11.31 0.84 -15.08
C VAL A 228 -11.18 -0.61 -14.61
N LEU A 229 -12.08 -1.11 -13.76
CA LEU A 229 -12.10 -2.52 -13.35
C LEU A 229 -12.25 -3.47 -14.55
N THR A 230 -13.13 -3.13 -15.49
CA THR A 230 -13.36 -3.90 -16.72
C THR A 230 -12.11 -3.91 -17.61
N ALA A 231 -11.51 -2.75 -17.84
CA ALA A 231 -10.30 -2.62 -18.66
C ALA A 231 -9.10 -3.34 -18.03
N MET A 232 -8.92 -3.21 -16.71
CA MET A 232 -7.87 -3.90 -15.96
C MET A 232 -8.04 -5.42 -16.04
N ALA A 233 -9.26 -5.93 -15.84
CA ALA A 233 -9.53 -7.37 -15.92
C ALA A 233 -9.22 -7.92 -17.33
N ALA A 234 -9.56 -7.18 -18.39
CA ALA A 234 -9.22 -7.54 -19.76
C ALA A 234 -7.70 -7.57 -20.01
N ALA A 235 -6.94 -6.73 -19.30
CA ALA A 235 -5.48 -6.69 -19.34
C ALA A 235 -4.80 -7.68 -18.35
N GLY A 236 -5.58 -8.50 -17.63
CA GLY A 236 -5.06 -9.47 -16.65
C GLY A 236 -4.59 -8.86 -15.33
N GLY A 237 -4.95 -7.61 -15.04
CA GLY A 237 -4.61 -6.93 -13.80
C GLY A 237 -5.41 -7.42 -12.59
N VAL A 238 -5.01 -6.97 -11.40
CA VAL A 238 -5.60 -7.41 -10.12
C VAL A 238 -5.94 -6.20 -9.26
N CYS A 239 -7.14 -6.19 -8.70
CA CYS A 239 -7.52 -5.25 -7.65
C CYS A 239 -7.55 -6.00 -6.31
N MET A 240 -6.64 -5.66 -5.41
CA MET A 240 -6.55 -6.21 -4.06
C MET A 240 -7.41 -5.34 -3.14
N VAL A 241 -8.49 -5.93 -2.64
CA VAL A 241 -9.53 -5.23 -1.87
C VAL A 241 -8.97 -4.81 -0.51
N THR A 242 -9.13 -3.52 -0.18
CA THR A 242 -8.73 -2.96 1.10
C THR A 242 -9.85 -3.05 2.14
N PHE A 243 -9.46 -3.07 3.42
CA PHE A 243 -10.39 -3.10 4.57
C PHE A 243 -10.55 -1.73 5.25
N VAL A 244 -10.05 -0.64 4.65
CA VAL A 244 -10.27 0.72 5.17
C VAL A 244 -11.78 1.00 5.21
N PRO A 245 -12.39 1.23 6.39
CA PRO A 245 -13.85 1.26 6.54
C PRO A 245 -14.55 2.26 5.61
N LYS A 246 -14.03 3.49 5.51
CA LYS A 246 -14.57 4.54 4.64
C LYS A 246 -14.48 4.23 3.13
N PHE A 247 -13.77 3.17 2.73
CA PHE A 247 -13.69 2.74 1.33
C PHE A 247 -14.63 1.55 1.03
N VAL A 248 -15.20 0.90 2.05
CA VAL A 248 -16.03 -0.31 1.86
C VAL A 248 -17.44 -0.19 2.45
N SER A 249 -17.68 0.77 3.33
CA SER A 249 -18.98 1.04 3.95
C SER A 249 -19.41 2.48 3.62
N PRO A 250 -20.54 2.66 2.91
CA PRO A 250 -21.13 3.99 2.69
C PRO A 250 -21.36 4.74 4.01
N ASP A 251 -21.85 4.07 5.05
CA ASP A 251 -22.08 4.69 6.35
C ASP A 251 -20.77 5.23 6.97
N CYS A 252 -19.67 4.48 6.86
CA CYS A 252 -18.36 4.95 7.33
C CYS A 252 -17.82 6.09 6.46
N ALA A 253 -18.09 6.09 5.15
CA ALA A 253 -17.70 7.17 4.26
C ALA A 253 -18.46 8.46 4.59
N ASP A 254 -19.76 8.37 4.85
CA ASP A 254 -20.61 9.49 5.23
C ASP A 254 -20.20 10.08 6.59
N TRP A 255 -19.90 9.20 7.55
CA TRP A 255 -19.34 9.58 8.84
C TRP A 255 -17.99 10.31 8.68
N GLN A 256 -17.08 9.80 7.85
CA GLN A 256 -15.79 10.45 7.61
C GLN A 256 -15.96 11.82 6.97
N ARG A 257 -16.84 11.97 5.96
CA ARG A 257 -17.08 13.29 5.34
C ARG A 257 -17.54 14.32 6.37
N THR A 258 -18.41 13.91 7.29
CA THR A 258 -18.85 14.77 8.40
C THR A 258 -17.69 15.11 9.35
N SER A 259 -16.82 14.13 9.67
CA SER A 259 -15.60 14.37 10.46
C SER A 259 -14.68 15.38 9.78
N ASP A 260 -14.43 15.21 8.48
CA ASP A 260 -13.51 16.04 7.68
C ASP A 260 -14.02 17.49 7.54
N GLU A 261 -15.33 17.68 7.34
CA GLU A 261 -15.96 19.01 7.32
C GLU A 261 -15.78 19.73 8.67
N ALA A 262 -16.05 19.03 9.77
CA ALA A 262 -15.85 19.58 11.11
C ALA A 262 -14.35 19.83 11.42
N ALA A 263 -13.45 19.00 10.91
CA ALA A 263 -12.01 19.19 11.03
C ALA A 263 -11.58 20.48 10.31
N ALA A 264 -12.08 20.70 9.09
CA ALA A 264 -11.81 21.89 8.31
C ALA A 264 -12.33 23.17 9.00
N GLU A 265 -13.54 23.14 9.56
CA GLU A 265 -14.09 24.25 10.36
C GLU A 265 -13.25 24.54 11.61
N ALA A 266 -12.68 23.51 12.22
CA ALA A 266 -11.77 23.62 13.36
C ALA A 266 -10.33 24.02 12.97
N GLY A 267 -10.03 24.19 11.69
CA GLY A 267 -8.70 24.55 11.19
C GLY A 267 -7.68 23.40 11.24
N VAL A 268 -8.14 22.14 11.33
CA VAL A 268 -7.27 20.97 11.28
C VAL A 268 -6.87 20.69 9.84
N ASN A 269 -5.56 20.58 9.59
CA ASN A 269 -5.06 20.18 8.30
C ASN A 269 -5.17 18.65 8.14
N ILE A 270 -6.24 18.17 7.51
CA ILE A 270 -6.47 16.73 7.25
C ILE A 270 -5.44 16.10 6.29
N ARG A 271 -4.60 16.89 5.61
CA ARG A 271 -3.47 16.37 4.82
C ARG A 271 -2.27 16.00 5.69
N ASP A 272 -2.18 16.56 6.90
CA ASP A 272 -1.25 16.06 7.92
C ASP A 272 -1.89 14.84 8.59
N ILE A 273 -1.35 13.66 8.29
CA ILE A 273 -1.89 12.38 8.78
C ILE A 273 -1.89 12.32 10.31
N ALA A 274 -0.87 12.85 10.98
CA ALA A 274 -0.85 12.84 12.44
C ALA A 274 -1.94 13.75 13.04
N ALA A 275 -2.20 14.90 12.39
CA ALA A 275 -3.29 15.79 12.79
C ALA A 275 -4.67 15.16 12.50
N SER A 276 -4.83 14.52 11.33
CA SER A 276 -6.05 13.82 10.92
C SER A 276 -6.37 12.66 11.87
N ASP A 277 -5.40 11.80 12.17
CA ASP A 277 -5.57 10.64 13.06
C ASP A 277 -5.96 11.09 14.48
N ALA A 278 -5.29 12.14 15.00
CA ALA A 278 -5.61 12.70 16.31
C ALA A 278 -7.03 13.29 16.35
N TRP A 279 -7.46 13.92 15.25
CA TRP A 279 -8.82 14.43 15.11
C TRP A 279 -9.85 13.30 15.07
N ASP A 280 -9.67 12.31 14.21
CA ASP A 280 -10.63 11.22 14.02
C ASP A 280 -10.82 10.42 15.32
N LEU A 281 -9.74 10.13 16.05
CA LEU A 281 -9.82 9.51 17.38
C LEU A 281 -10.61 10.36 18.39
N SER A 282 -10.50 11.68 18.31
CA SER A 282 -11.26 12.60 19.15
C SER A 282 -12.73 12.69 18.72
N TRP A 283 -12.98 12.61 17.42
CA TRP A 283 -14.31 12.66 16.83
C TRP A 283 -15.12 11.40 17.14
N GLU A 284 -14.52 10.21 17.01
CA GLU A 284 -15.10 8.90 17.34
C GLU A 284 -15.51 8.76 18.81
N ARG A 285 -14.77 9.38 19.73
CA ARG A 285 -15.17 9.38 21.15
C ARG A 285 -16.41 10.23 21.44
N ARG A 286 -16.79 11.11 20.53
CA ARG A 286 -17.88 12.10 20.70
C ARG A 286 -19.13 11.76 19.91
N HIS A 287 -19.04 10.90 18.88
CA HIS A 287 -20.11 10.59 17.93
C HIS A 287 -20.12 9.11 17.59
#